data_AF-A0A1T3MWK9-F1
#
_entry.id   AF-A0A1T3MWK9-F1
#
_cell.length_a   1.000
_cell.length_b   1.000
_cell.length_c   1.000
_cell.angle_alpha   90.00
_cell.angle_beta   90.00
_cell.angle_gamma   90.00
#
_symmetry.space_group_name_H-M   'P 1'
#
loop_
_entity.id
_entity.type
_entity.pdbx_description
1 polymer ?
#
loop_
_entity_poly.entity_id
_entity_poly.type
_entity_poly.pdbx_seq_one_letter_code
_entity_poly.pdbx_strand_id
1 'polypeptide(L)'
;MKVLKILRNILFIIGVILLAFDFLLVLPEYYACKNAYEGQEATTIWGYKVDCIGDTAEFSLTFFQLVGCWILGIIIIIVILHLVYKKQKNKA
;
A
#
# COMPACT_ATOMS: atom_id res chain seq x y z
N MET A 1 -24.88 -13.44 -5.56
CA MET A 1 -24.60 -12.64 -4.34
C MET A 1 -23.41 -13.13 -3.49
N LYS A 2 -23.30 -14.43 -3.15
CA LYS A 2 -22.18 -14.93 -2.29
C LYS A 2 -20.79 -14.69 -2.90
N VAL A 3 -20.64 -14.89 -4.21
CA VAL A 3 -19.36 -14.71 -4.94
C VAL A 3 -18.86 -13.26 -4.88
N LEU A 4 -19.72 -12.26 -5.12
CA LEU A 4 -19.34 -10.84 -5.02
C LEU A 4 -18.88 -10.46 -3.61
N LYS A 5 -19.52 -11.03 -2.58
CA LYS A 5 -19.14 -10.81 -1.18
C LYS A 5 -17.76 -11.41 -0.87
N ILE A 6 -17.48 -12.62 -1.39
CA ILE A 6 -16.18 -13.29 -1.24
C ILE A 6 -15.08 -12.50 -1.95
N LEU A 7 -15.30 -12.11 -3.21
CA LEU A 7 -14.34 -11.33 -4.00
C LEU A 7 -13.98 -10.01 -3.32
N ARG A 8 -14.98 -9.28 -2.81
CA ARG A 8 -14.76 -8.05 -2.05
C ARG A 8 -13.92 -8.29 -0.80
N ASN A 9 -14.17 -9.38 -0.07
CA ASN A 9 -13.43 -9.69 1.15
C ASN A 9 -11.96 -10.04 0.86
N ILE A 10 -11.70 -10.80 -0.21
CA ILE A 10 -10.34 -11.12 -0.66
C ILE A 10 -9.60 -9.84 -1.06
N LEU A 11 -10.22 -8.99 -1.88
CA LEU A 11 -9.64 -7.69 -2.26
C LEU A 11 -9.36 -6.81 -1.06
N PHE A 12 -10.24 -6.81 -0.06
CA PHE A 12 -10.03 -6.07 1.18
C PHE A 12 -8.81 -6.59 1.95
N ILE A 13 -8.67 -7.91 2.11
CA ILE A 13 -7.51 -8.52 2.78
C ILE A 13 -6.21 -8.16 2.04
N ILE A 14 -6.19 -8.28 0.71
CA ILE A 14 -5.02 -7.91 -0.11
C ILE A 14 -4.69 -6.43 0.08
N GLY A 15 -5.70 -5.55 0.05
CA GLY A 15 -5.50 -4.12 0.28
C GLY A 15 -4.92 -3.80 1.65
N VAL A 16 -5.38 -4.48 2.71
CA VAL A 16 -4.83 -4.31 4.07
C VAL A 16 -3.38 -4.78 4.16
N ILE A 17 -3.04 -5.91 3.51
CA ILE A 17 -1.65 -6.42 3.49
C ILE A 17 -0.73 -5.44 2.77
N LEU A 18 -1.14 -4.92 1.60
CA LEU A 18 -0.37 -3.92 0.87
C LEU A 18 -0.19 -2.64 1.67
N LEU A 19 -1.24 -2.19 2.37
CA LEU A 19 -1.16 -1.01 3.22
C LEU A 19 -0.23 -1.24 4.41
N ALA A 20 -0.28 -2.41 5.04
CA ALA A 20 0.65 -2.77 6.10
C ALA A 20 2.11 -2.81 5.59
N PHE A 21 2.35 -3.37 4.40
CA PHE A 21 3.67 -3.37 3.77
C PHE A 21 4.20 -1.95 3.55
N ASP A 22 3.36 -1.05 3.03
CA ASP A 22 3.73 0.35 2.81
C ASP A 22 4.10 1.07 4.12
N PHE A 23 3.27 0.94 5.16
CA PHE A 23 3.49 1.64 6.44
C PHE A 23 4.62 1.05 7.29
N LEU A 24 4.84 -0.26 7.21
CA LEU A 24 5.83 -0.93 8.07
C LEU A 24 7.24 -0.95 7.46
N LEU A 25 7.36 -0.86 6.13
CA LEU A 25 8.64 -1.01 5.45
C LEU A 25 8.96 0.18 4.55
N VAL A 26 8.13 0.42 3.53
CA VAL A 26 8.44 1.39 2.46
C VAL A 26 8.52 2.83 2.97
N LEU A 27 7.50 3.26 3.73
CA LEU A 27 7.42 4.62 4.25
C LEU A 27 8.51 4.92 5.30
N PRO A 28 8.77 4.04 6.28
CA PRO A 28 9.90 4.18 7.21
C PRO A 28 11.26 4.32 6.54
N GLU A 29 11.51 3.52 5.50
CA GLU A 29 12.75 3.56 4.72
C GLU A 29 12.89 4.87 3.96
N TYR A 30 11.83 5.31 3.29
CA TYR A 30 11.80 6.61 2.62
C TYR A 30 12.11 7.76 3.59
N TYR A 31 11.48 7.79 4.76
CA TYR A 31 11.71 8.84 5.76
C TYR A 31 13.12 8.80 6.34
N ALA A 32 13.70 7.62 6.51
CA ALA A 32 15.06 7.47 7.01
C ALA A 32 16.10 7.96 5.98
N CYS A 33 15.92 7.64 4.70
CA CYS A 33 16.90 7.91 3.66
C CYS A 33 16.71 9.26 2.93
N LYS A 34 15.57 9.95 3.07
CA LYS A 34 15.28 11.22 2.38
C LYS A 34 16.34 12.31 2.57
N ASN A 35 17.02 12.33 3.73
CA ASN A 35 18.04 13.34 4.05
C ASN A 35 19.41 12.71 4.33
N ALA A 36 19.59 11.42 4.05
CA ALA A 36 20.85 10.72 4.26
C ALA A 36 21.77 10.90 3.05
N TYR A 37 23.08 11.02 3.28
CA TYR A 37 24.06 10.99 2.18
C TYR A 37 24.26 9.55 1.68
N GLU A 38 24.63 9.37 0.42
CA GLU A 38 24.84 8.05 -0.17
C GLU A 38 25.80 7.19 0.67
N GLY A 39 25.35 6.00 1.05
CA GLY A 39 26.13 5.04 1.86
C GLY A 39 26.10 5.32 3.37
N GLN A 40 25.26 6.24 3.85
CA GLN A 40 25.01 6.39 5.28
C GLN A 40 23.97 5.37 5.77
N GLU A 41 24.26 4.78 6.93
CA GLU A 41 23.24 4.06 7.70
C GLU A 41 22.27 5.08 8.32
N ALA A 42 20.99 4.96 7.99
CA ALA A 42 19.92 5.70 8.65
C ALA A 42 19.14 4.77 9.58
N THR A 43 18.63 5.33 10.68
CA THR A 43 17.73 4.60 11.58
C THR A 43 16.29 4.97 11.23
N THR A 44 15.47 3.97 10.96
CA THR A 44 14.05 4.18 10.65
C THR A 44 13.26 4.57 11.90
N ILE A 45 12.02 5.04 11.71
CA ILE A 45 11.09 5.32 12.81
C ILE A 45 10.77 4.09 13.68
N TRP A 46 11.03 2.88 13.16
CA TRP A 46 10.86 1.61 13.87
C TRP A 46 12.14 1.14 14.58
N GLY A 47 13.22 1.91 14.52
CA GLY A 47 14.46 1.65 15.24
C GLY A 47 15.41 0.65 14.59
N TYR A 48 15.11 0.16 13.38
CA TYR A 48 16.05 -0.66 12.62
C TYR A 48 16.92 0.21 11.71
N LYS A 49 18.14 -0.25 11.46
CA LYS A 49 19.08 0.43 10.56
C LYS A 49 18.88 -0.01 9.13
N VAL A 50 19.01 0.94 8.22
CA VAL A 50 18.94 0.72 6.78
C VAL A 50 20.12 1.42 6.11
N ASP A 51 20.73 0.73 5.15
CA ASP A 51 21.79 1.28 4.32
C ASP A 51 21.18 2.10 3.19
N CYS A 52 21.37 3.42 3.24
CA CYS A 52 20.90 4.33 2.21
C CYS A 52 21.90 4.38 1.03
N ILE A 53 22.07 3.25 0.34
CA ILE A 53 23.02 3.09 -0.77
C ILE A 53 22.36 3.47 -2.11
N GLY A 54 22.89 4.48 -2.80
CA GLY A 54 22.35 4.99 -4.08
C GLY A 54 20.97 5.64 -3.91
N ASP A 55 20.28 5.90 -5.03
CA ASP A 55 18.94 6.51 -5.18
C ASP A 55 17.79 5.89 -4.35
N THR A 56 18.06 5.14 -3.27
CA THR A 56 17.15 4.61 -2.26
C THR A 56 16.01 5.55 -1.87
N ALA A 57 16.24 6.86 -1.78
CA ALA A 57 15.16 7.83 -1.54
C ALA A 57 14.19 7.94 -2.72
N GLU A 58 14.69 7.97 -3.95
CA GLU A 58 13.86 8.01 -5.17
C GLU A 58 13.21 6.65 -5.46
N PHE A 59 13.94 5.56 -5.20
CA PHE A 59 13.46 4.19 -5.34
C PHE A 59 12.32 3.90 -4.34
N SER A 60 12.50 4.22 -3.06
CA SER A 60 11.46 4.07 -2.04
C SER A 60 10.25 4.98 -2.29
N LEU A 61 10.47 6.21 -2.79
CA LEU A 61 9.36 7.08 -3.23
C LEU A 61 8.57 6.46 -4.38
N THR A 62 9.27 5.96 -5.39
CA THR A 62 8.64 5.31 -6.55
C THR A 62 7.87 4.06 -6.12
N PHE A 63 8.45 3.27 -5.22
CA PHE A 63 7.80 2.10 -4.64
C PHE A 63 6.53 2.49 -3.86
N PHE A 64 6.60 3.54 -3.03
CA PHE A 64 5.46 4.07 -2.30
C PHE A 64 4.36 4.57 -3.23
N GLN A 65 4.71 5.31 -4.30
CA GLN A 65 3.74 5.77 -5.29
C GLN A 65 3.09 4.61 -6.04
N LEU A 66 3.88 3.59 -6.39
CA LEU A 66 3.39 2.40 -7.08
C LEU A 66 2.40 1.63 -6.17
N VAL A 67 2.79 1.31 -4.94
CA VAL A 67 1.94 0.61 -3.96
C VAL A 67 0.70 1.44 -3.63
N GLY A 68 0.84 2.75 -3.45
CA GLY A 68 -0.28 3.68 -3.25
C GLY A 68 -1.28 3.67 -4.41
N CYS A 69 -0.80 3.64 -5.67
CA CYS A 69 -1.65 3.49 -6.86
C CYS A 69 -2.41 2.15 -6.85
N TRP A 70 -1.75 1.05 -6.47
CA TRP A 70 -2.41 -0.25 -6.32
C TRP A 70 -3.50 -0.23 -5.24
N ILE A 71 -3.22 0.38 -4.08
CA ILE A 71 -4.19 0.51 -2.98
C ILE A 71 -5.41 1.33 -3.44
N LEU A 72 -5.19 2.47 -4.11
CA LEU A 72 -6.27 3.28 -4.68
C LEU A 72 -7.12 2.49 -5.67
N GLY A 73 -6.49 1.74 -6.58
CA GLY A 73 -7.19 0.88 -7.53
C GLY A 73 -8.07 -0.17 -6.84
N ILE A 74 -7.54 -0.84 -5.81
CA ILE A 74 -8.28 -1.84 -5.02
C ILE A 74 -9.48 -1.19 -4.33
N ILE A 75 -9.32 -0.01 -3.73
CA ILE A 75 -10.42 0.71 -3.06
C ILE A 75 -11.53 1.05 -4.07
N ILE A 76 -11.18 1.58 -5.25
CA ILE A 76 -12.15 1.90 -6.30
C ILE A 76 -12.94 0.65 -6.71
N ILE A 77 -12.26 -0.48 -6.93
CA ILE A 77 -12.92 -1.74 -7.30
C ILE A 77 -13.86 -2.22 -6.19
N ILE A 78 -13.45 -2.12 -4.92
CA ILE A 78 -14.29 -2.48 -3.76
C ILE A 78 -15.56 -1.62 -3.71
N VAL A 79 -15.45 -0.31 -3.94
CA VAL A 79 -16.59 0.61 -3.97
C VAL A 79 -17.54 0.26 -5.12
N ILE A 80 -17.02 0.03 -6.33
CA ILE A 80 -17.83 -0.37 -7.49
C ILE A 80 -18.57 -1.69 -7.19
N LEU A 81 -17.86 -2.71 -6.68
CA LEU A 81 -18.46 -3.99 -6.29
C LEU A 81 -19.56 -3.81 -5.24
N HIS A 82 -19.36 -2.89 -4.28
CA HIS A 82 -20.36 -2.59 -3.25
C HIS A 82 -21.61 -1.92 -3.83
N LEU A 83 -21.44 -0.96 -4.74
CA LEU A 83 -22.55 -0.28 -5.42
C LEU A 83 -23.34 -1.26 -6.31
N VAL A 84 -22.65 -2.10 -7.08
CA VAL A 84 -23.28 -3.14 -7.91
C VAL A 84 -24.07 -4.11 -7.04
N TYR A 85 -23.50 -4.57 -5.92
CA TYR A 85 -24.20 -5.44 -4.98
C TYR A 85 -25.47 -4.79 -4.41
N LYS A 86 -25.39 -3.52 -3.99
CA LYS A 86 -26.54 -2.76 -3.48
C LYS A 86 -27.64 -2.60 -4.53
N LYS A 87 -27.25 -2.29 -5.78
CA LYS A 87 -28.19 -2.11 -6.89
C LYS A 87 -28.89 -3.43 -7.28
N GLN A 88 -28.20 -4.56 -7.23
CA GLN A 88 -28.83 -5.86 -7.47
C GLN A 88 -29.76 -6.29 -6.33
N LYS A 89 -29.41 -5.98 -5.07
CA LYS A 89 -30.29 -6.27 -3.92
C LYS A 89 -31.57 -5.44 -3.93
N ASN A 90 -31.54 -4.20 -4.41
CA ASN A 90 -32.74 -3.35 -4.49
C ASN A 90 -33.66 -3.68 -5.69
N LYS A 91 -33.21 -4.50 -6.64
CA LYS A 91 -34.00 -4.94 -7.80
C LYS A 91 -34.64 -6.32 -7.63
N ALA A 92 -34.25 -7.07 -6.60
CA ALA A 92 -34.79 -8.37 -6.21
C ALA A 92 -35.74 -8.19 -5.03
#